data_AF-A0A249L312-F1
#
_entry.id   AF-A0A249L312-F1
#
_cell.length_a   1.000
_cell.length_b   1.000
_cell.length_c   1.000
_cell.angle_alpha   90.00
_cell.angle_beta   90.00
_cell.angle_gamma   90.00
#
_symmetry.space_group_name_H-M   'P 1'
#
loop_
_entity.id
_entity.type
_entity.pdbx_description
1 polymer ?
#
loop_
_entity_poly.entity_id
_entity_poly.type
_entity_poly.pdbx_seq_one_letter_code
_entity_poly.pdbx_strand_id
1 'polypeptide(L)'
;MKRVFLTFLLIFSLQPSTANAVAIKSTKALIVLPYLKSDQVSDVVLTPVSAILIGTTESPNSPWISGNLGGLSDGFIASYSSLGAPLWNLRLGGVENEIATSAALDTDGSIWVLGASSSLITPTPKPATGQVLNPDNVIPEPVQVKNSPLNRIKLWQVSSNGGLLNSFEFISENIIDPRKILISGTNVNIFGNSYNKNDVSGFYISANKFGIFSPKVKYGVKTTQLSSAIINSDASFTVVGMSGDPLLKTKALSKLDAITIKVSSSGVLQVVGRATLKSTTRNWSSISTGLLQGGKVTYSNRTEAAITKFSAINKPIWNVRYPAKSSALVASGKNSWASFISSGPIKSVPAWKPKIPTPVVLELGKKGEALNSYKLSAPAVAIAVNNEIGTVLITDSGVSFGFIVIN
;
A
#
# COMPACT_ATOMS: atom_id res chain seq x y z
N MET A 1 -42.46 -22.01 70.19
CA MET A 1 -42.65 -21.05 69.09
C MET A 1 -41.49 -21.20 68.10
N LYS A 2 -41.70 -21.86 66.96
CA LYS A 2 -40.67 -22.04 65.91
C LYS A 2 -40.73 -20.83 64.96
N ARG A 3 -39.64 -20.08 64.84
CA ARG A 3 -39.51 -18.99 63.86
C ARG A 3 -39.04 -19.58 62.53
N VAL A 4 -39.87 -19.44 61.49
CA VAL A 4 -39.54 -19.81 60.11
C VAL A 4 -38.83 -18.63 59.47
N PHE A 5 -37.58 -18.83 59.02
CA PHE A 5 -36.84 -17.86 58.22
C PHE A 5 -37.20 -18.10 56.75
N LEU A 6 -37.85 -17.12 56.11
CA LEU A 6 -38.19 -17.14 54.70
C LEU A 6 -37.04 -16.47 53.91
N THR A 7 -36.24 -17.27 53.20
CA THR A 7 -35.17 -16.78 52.34
C THR A 7 -35.77 -16.31 51.01
N PHE A 8 -35.73 -15.01 50.74
CA PHE A 8 -36.07 -14.45 49.42
C PHE A 8 -34.92 -14.69 48.44
N LEU A 9 -35.15 -15.53 47.44
CA LEU A 9 -34.23 -15.74 46.33
C LEU A 9 -34.44 -14.61 45.30
N LEU A 10 -33.55 -13.63 45.27
CA LEU A 10 -33.55 -12.57 44.25
C LEU A 10 -33.02 -13.15 42.93
N ILE A 11 -33.91 -13.42 41.97
CA ILE A 11 -33.53 -13.77 40.60
C ILE A 11 -33.19 -12.46 39.88
N PHE A 12 -31.89 -12.16 39.76
CA PHE A 12 -31.42 -11.11 38.85
C PHE A 12 -31.66 -11.57 37.41
N SER A 13 -32.73 -11.08 36.79
CA SER A 13 -32.87 -11.16 35.33
C SER A 13 -31.81 -10.25 34.70
N LEU A 14 -30.69 -10.83 34.25
CA LEU A 14 -29.79 -10.18 33.30
C LEU A 14 -30.60 -9.85 32.05
N GLN A 15 -31.05 -8.60 31.92
CA GLN A 15 -31.57 -8.14 30.65
C GLN A 15 -30.45 -8.30 29.61
N PRO A 16 -30.71 -8.97 28.46
CA PRO A 16 -29.72 -9.02 27.42
C PRO A 16 -29.39 -7.58 27.04
N SER A 17 -28.12 -7.20 27.17
CA SER A 17 -27.65 -5.93 26.64
C SER A 17 -28.01 -5.90 25.17
N THR A 18 -28.99 -5.09 24.78
CA THR A 18 -29.29 -4.84 23.37
C THR A 18 -28.09 -4.09 22.81
N ALA A 19 -27.11 -4.83 22.30
CA ALA A 19 -26.06 -4.25 21.50
C ALA A 19 -26.77 -3.59 20.31
N ASN A 20 -26.80 -2.26 20.31
CA ASN A 20 -27.37 -1.50 19.21
C ASN A 20 -26.70 -1.99 17.92
N ALA A 21 -27.50 -2.41 16.95
CA ALA A 21 -26.99 -2.88 15.68
C ALA A 21 -26.20 -1.74 15.03
N VAL A 22 -24.98 -2.03 14.57
CA VAL A 22 -24.14 -1.07 13.88
C VAL A 22 -24.87 -0.60 12.61
N ALA A 23 -25.14 0.70 12.52
CA ALA A 23 -25.79 1.30 11.36
C ALA A 23 -24.82 1.40 10.17
N ILE A 24 -25.38 1.42 8.97
CA ILE A 24 -24.65 1.68 7.73
C ILE A 24 -24.68 3.17 7.46
N LYS A 25 -23.52 3.82 7.49
CA LYS A 25 -23.34 5.22 7.10
C LYS A 25 -22.90 5.30 5.63
N SER A 26 -23.26 6.35 4.92
CA SER A 26 -22.73 6.62 3.57
C SER A 26 -21.64 7.68 3.65
N THR A 27 -20.54 7.50 2.92
CA THR A 27 -19.50 8.54 2.78
C THR A 27 -19.72 9.37 1.53
N LYS A 28 -19.35 10.65 1.57
CA LYS A 28 -19.23 11.52 0.41
C LYS A 28 -17.77 11.96 0.28
N ALA A 29 -17.25 11.97 -0.95
CA ALA A 29 -15.94 12.56 -1.21
C ALA A 29 -16.00 14.08 -0.97
N LEU A 30 -15.02 14.62 -0.25
CA LEU A 30 -14.83 16.06 -0.08
C LEU A 30 -14.46 16.70 -1.43
N ILE A 31 -13.60 16.02 -2.20
CA ILE A 31 -13.22 16.39 -3.56
C ILE A 31 -13.15 15.18 -4.47
N VAL A 32 -13.35 15.43 -5.76
CA VAL A 32 -13.24 14.44 -6.83
C VAL A 32 -12.14 14.91 -7.80
N LEU A 33 -11.20 14.01 -8.08
CA LEU A 33 -10.00 14.27 -8.87
C LEU A 33 -10.06 13.44 -10.16
N PRO A 34 -10.60 13.98 -11.26
CA PRO A 34 -10.78 13.23 -12.51
C PRO A 34 -9.45 13.00 -13.22
N TYR A 35 -9.38 11.95 -14.03
CA TYR A 35 -8.24 11.62 -14.88
C TYR A 35 -8.68 11.01 -16.21
N LEU A 36 -7.77 10.91 -17.18
CA LEU A 36 -8.10 10.52 -18.56
C LEU A 36 -7.59 9.13 -18.96
N LYS A 37 -6.51 8.66 -18.35
CA LYS A 37 -5.84 7.39 -18.67
C LYS A 37 -5.72 6.51 -17.42
N SER A 38 -4.69 5.68 -17.33
CA SER A 38 -4.48 4.77 -16.19
C SER A 38 -3.71 5.45 -15.06
N ASP A 39 -4.25 6.56 -14.55
CA ASP A 39 -3.69 7.21 -13.36
C ASP A 39 -3.97 6.35 -12.13
N GLN A 40 -3.06 6.38 -11.15
CA GLN A 40 -3.16 5.59 -9.92
C GLN A 40 -2.65 6.38 -8.73
N VAL A 41 -3.37 6.33 -7.61
CA VAL A 41 -2.84 6.73 -6.29
C VAL A 41 -2.35 5.48 -5.57
N SER A 42 -1.06 5.48 -5.22
CA SER A 42 -0.38 4.33 -4.61
C SER A 42 -0.24 4.44 -3.10
N ASP A 43 -0.13 5.65 -2.55
CA ASP A 43 0.01 5.88 -1.11
C ASP A 43 -0.62 7.22 -0.70
N VAL A 44 -0.93 7.33 0.59
CA VAL A 44 -1.36 8.59 1.21
C VAL A 44 -0.64 8.76 2.53
N VAL A 45 -0.03 9.93 2.73
CA VAL A 45 0.68 10.27 3.96
C VAL A 45 0.05 11.51 4.57
N LEU A 46 -0.07 11.55 5.89
CA LEU A 46 -0.74 12.63 6.60
C LEU A 46 0.28 13.46 7.38
N THR A 47 0.14 14.77 7.28
CA THR A 47 0.66 15.73 8.28
C THR A 47 -0.47 16.07 9.26
N PRO A 48 -0.21 16.85 10.32
CA PRO A 48 -1.28 17.33 11.20
C PRO A 48 -2.39 18.13 10.49
N VAL A 49 -2.12 18.71 9.32
CA VAL A 49 -3.04 19.65 8.63
C VAL A 49 -3.34 19.31 7.18
N SER A 50 -2.56 18.41 6.56
CA SER A 50 -2.69 18.05 5.16
C SER A 50 -2.63 16.54 4.91
N ALA A 51 -3.31 16.11 3.86
CA ALA A 51 -3.17 14.80 3.26
C ALA A 51 -2.38 14.92 1.96
N ILE A 52 -1.35 14.09 1.83
CA ILE A 52 -0.44 14.08 0.69
C ILE A 52 -0.68 12.79 -0.07
N LEU A 53 -1.12 12.91 -1.32
CA LEU A 53 -1.37 11.82 -2.25
C LEU A 53 -0.14 11.60 -3.11
N ILE A 54 0.22 10.34 -3.31
CA ILE A 54 1.37 9.93 -4.13
C ILE A 54 0.90 8.89 -5.12
N GLY A 55 1.33 9.02 -6.37
CA GLY A 55 0.87 8.12 -7.41
C GLY A 55 1.58 8.29 -8.74
N THR A 56 1.03 7.65 -9.75
CA THR A 56 1.52 7.69 -11.12
C THR A 56 0.42 8.20 -12.03
N THR A 57 0.75 9.06 -12.98
CA THR A 57 -0.17 9.55 -14.00
C THR A 57 0.30 9.12 -15.38
N GLU A 58 -0.62 8.59 -16.18
CA GLU A 58 -0.46 8.36 -17.62
C GLU A 58 -1.31 9.36 -18.41
N SER A 59 -1.99 10.28 -17.72
CA SER A 59 -2.80 11.31 -18.33
C SER A 59 -1.88 12.41 -18.89
N PRO A 60 -1.98 12.74 -20.19
CA PRO A 60 -1.17 13.80 -20.80
C PRO A 60 -1.36 15.17 -20.14
N ASN A 61 -2.56 15.40 -19.62
CA ASN A 61 -2.91 16.57 -18.81
C ASN A 61 -3.83 16.15 -17.65
N SER A 62 -3.86 16.97 -16.60
CA SER A 62 -4.70 16.76 -15.42
C SER A 62 -5.18 18.12 -14.90
N PRO A 63 -6.42 18.23 -14.39
CA PRO A 63 -6.90 19.47 -13.79
C PRO A 63 -6.35 19.72 -12.38
N TRP A 64 -5.64 18.76 -11.78
CA TRP A 64 -5.16 18.82 -10.40
C TRP A 64 -3.68 18.45 -10.23
N ILE A 65 -3.00 18.09 -11.33
CA ILE A 65 -1.54 17.94 -11.41
C ILE A 65 -1.07 18.84 -12.55
N SER A 66 -0.16 19.76 -12.24
CA SER A 66 0.39 20.72 -13.17
C SER A 66 1.54 20.12 -14.00
N GLY A 67 1.65 20.55 -15.26
CA GLY A 67 2.69 20.11 -16.19
C GLY A 67 2.26 18.95 -17.12
N ASN A 68 3.03 18.75 -18.19
CA ASN A 68 2.80 17.72 -19.21
C ASN A 68 3.59 16.45 -18.89
N LEU A 69 3.18 15.33 -19.50
CA LEU A 69 3.95 14.09 -19.49
C LEU A 69 5.36 14.31 -20.03
N GLY A 70 6.38 13.86 -19.29
CA GLY A 70 7.75 13.77 -19.79
C GLY A 70 7.99 12.49 -20.59
N GLY A 71 7.57 11.34 -20.04
CA GLY A 71 7.54 10.02 -20.68
C GLY A 71 6.13 9.52 -21.01
N LEU A 72 5.91 8.21 -20.99
CA LEU A 72 4.55 7.62 -21.07
C LEU A 72 3.83 7.64 -19.71
N SER A 73 4.58 7.75 -18.62
CA SER A 73 4.06 7.87 -17.27
C SER A 73 5.00 8.72 -16.42
N ASP A 74 4.45 9.50 -15.51
CA ASP A 74 5.24 10.20 -14.49
C ASP A 74 4.69 9.90 -13.09
N GLY A 75 5.57 9.91 -12.09
CA GLY A 75 5.15 10.02 -10.71
C GLY A 75 4.51 11.38 -10.43
N PHE A 76 3.73 11.47 -9.36
CA PHE A 76 3.24 12.74 -8.84
C PHE A 76 3.14 12.72 -7.32
N ILE A 77 3.11 13.91 -6.75
CA ILE A 77 2.76 14.18 -5.37
C ILE A 77 1.81 15.38 -5.32
N ALA A 78 0.72 15.28 -4.57
CA ALA A 78 -0.26 16.35 -4.43
C ALA A 78 -0.73 16.48 -2.98
N SER A 79 -0.75 17.71 -2.47
CA SER A 79 -1.10 18.03 -1.08
C SER A 79 -2.45 18.75 -1.03
N TYR A 80 -3.31 18.28 -0.14
CA TYR A 80 -4.63 18.84 0.12
C TYR A 80 -4.79 19.10 1.61
N SER A 81 -5.49 20.17 1.97
CA SER A 81 -5.92 20.38 3.36
C SER A 81 -6.91 19.28 3.80
N SER A 82 -7.10 19.14 5.12
CA SER A 82 -8.15 18.28 5.70
C SER A 82 -9.57 18.62 5.23
N LEU A 83 -9.78 19.81 4.67
CA LEU A 83 -11.05 20.27 4.10
C LEU A 83 -11.15 20.05 2.58
N GLY A 84 -10.12 19.49 1.95
CA GLY A 84 -10.09 19.21 0.50
C GLY A 84 -9.62 20.38 -0.37
N ALA A 85 -9.22 21.52 0.20
CA ALA A 85 -8.61 22.59 -0.59
C ALA A 85 -7.21 22.16 -1.11
N PRO A 86 -6.89 22.33 -2.41
CA PRO A 86 -5.56 22.04 -2.95
C PRO A 86 -4.54 23.01 -2.36
N LEU A 87 -3.40 22.49 -1.91
CA LEU A 87 -2.31 23.30 -1.35
C LEU A 87 -1.17 23.47 -2.36
N TRP A 88 -0.67 22.35 -2.88
CA TRP A 88 0.36 22.31 -3.91
C TRP A 88 0.36 20.94 -4.59
N ASN A 89 0.96 20.86 -5.78
CA ASN A 89 1.22 19.60 -6.46
C ASN A 89 2.57 19.68 -7.18
N LEU A 90 3.18 18.53 -7.41
CA LEU A 90 4.44 18.40 -8.13
C LEU A 90 4.41 17.11 -8.95
N ARG A 91 4.76 17.25 -10.22
CA ARG A 91 5.00 16.13 -11.14
C ARG A 91 6.44 15.65 -10.97
N LEU A 92 6.60 14.35 -10.81
CA LEU A 92 7.87 13.65 -10.56
C LEU A 92 8.17 12.78 -11.79
N GLY A 93 8.74 13.41 -12.82
CA GLY A 93 8.85 12.82 -14.15
C GLY A 93 9.93 13.48 -15.00
N GLY A 94 10.66 12.68 -15.78
CA GLY A 94 11.55 13.09 -16.86
C GLY A 94 11.13 12.50 -18.19
N VAL A 95 12.04 12.43 -19.15
CA VAL A 95 11.78 11.82 -20.48
C VAL A 95 11.63 10.28 -20.44
N GLU A 96 11.94 9.68 -19.29
CA GLU A 96 11.82 8.25 -19.02
C GLU A 96 10.41 7.92 -18.49
N ASN A 97 10.01 6.66 -18.53
CA ASN A 97 8.78 6.25 -17.86
C ASN A 97 9.06 6.11 -16.36
N GLU A 98 8.37 6.91 -15.56
CA GLU A 98 8.53 6.95 -14.12
C GLU A 98 7.22 6.62 -13.41
N ILE A 99 7.33 5.93 -12.27
CA ILE A 99 6.21 5.62 -11.39
C ILE A 99 6.56 6.04 -9.97
N ALA A 100 5.57 6.46 -9.17
CA ALA A 100 5.72 6.67 -7.73
C ALA A 100 4.82 5.71 -6.94
N THR A 101 5.37 5.06 -5.93
CA THR A 101 4.75 3.90 -5.27
C THR A 101 4.52 4.08 -3.77
N SER A 102 5.32 4.90 -3.08
CA SER A 102 5.15 5.18 -1.66
C SER A 102 5.87 6.47 -1.25
N ALA A 103 5.52 7.04 -0.10
CA ALA A 103 6.27 8.14 0.48
C ALA A 103 6.41 8.02 2.00
N ALA A 104 7.37 8.76 2.56
CA ALA A 104 7.58 8.90 3.99
C ALA A 104 7.94 10.35 4.33
N LEU A 105 7.39 10.83 5.45
CA LEU A 105 7.77 12.11 6.03
C LEU A 105 9.05 11.97 6.83
N ASP A 106 9.91 12.97 6.71
CA ASP A 106 11.08 13.14 7.55
C ASP A 106 10.81 14.19 8.65
N THR A 107 11.64 14.16 9.68
CA THR A 107 11.56 15.03 10.86
C THR A 107 11.80 16.51 10.55
N ASP A 108 12.48 16.82 9.45
CA ASP A 108 12.67 18.19 8.93
C ASP A 108 11.46 18.70 8.11
N GLY A 109 10.42 17.88 7.95
CA GLY A 109 9.23 18.18 7.15
C GLY A 109 9.40 17.91 5.66
N SER A 110 10.56 17.42 5.22
CA SER A 110 10.73 16.93 3.85
C SER A 110 9.95 15.61 3.64
N ILE A 111 9.54 15.38 2.40
CA ILE A 111 8.82 14.21 1.97
C ILE A 111 9.72 13.44 1.02
N TRP A 112 10.02 12.19 1.37
CA TRP A 112 10.77 11.29 0.51
C TRP A 112 9.79 10.42 -0.27
N VAL A 113 9.78 10.56 -1.59
CA VAL A 113 8.96 9.80 -2.51
C VAL A 113 9.80 8.69 -3.15
N LEU A 114 9.25 7.48 -3.15
CA LEU A 114 9.84 6.28 -3.72
C LEU A 114 9.15 5.93 -5.02
N GLY A 115 9.94 5.50 -6.00
CA GLY A 115 9.44 5.05 -7.28
C GLY A 115 10.42 4.20 -8.06
N ALA A 116 10.09 3.97 -9.32
CA ALA A 116 10.98 3.32 -10.28
C ALA A 116 10.95 4.03 -11.63
N SER A 117 12.05 3.95 -12.37
CA SER A 117 12.14 4.45 -13.74
C SER A 117 12.66 3.41 -14.72
N SER A 118 12.33 3.61 -15.99
CA SER A 118 13.04 3.01 -17.12
C SER A 118 14.32 3.80 -17.43
N SER A 119 15.01 3.43 -18.49
CA SER A 119 15.96 4.30 -19.17
C SER A 119 15.71 4.30 -20.67
N LEU A 120 16.17 5.35 -21.33
CA LEU A 120 16.13 5.41 -22.79
C LEU A 120 17.23 4.52 -23.36
N ILE A 121 16.84 3.56 -24.20
CA ILE A 121 17.76 2.78 -25.02
C ILE A 121 17.75 3.36 -26.44
N THR A 122 18.89 3.88 -26.87
CA THR A 122 19.15 4.23 -28.27
C THR A 122 19.67 2.98 -28.97
N PRO A 123 18.93 2.41 -29.93
CA PRO A 123 19.46 1.35 -30.79
C PRO A 123 20.81 1.76 -31.37
N THR A 124 21.86 0.98 -31.09
CA THR A 124 23.12 1.11 -31.80
C THR A 124 22.86 0.73 -33.26
N PRO A 125 23.16 1.62 -34.24
CA PRO A 125 23.05 1.25 -35.64
C PRO A 125 23.93 0.03 -35.89
N LYS A 126 23.36 -1.04 -36.47
CA LYS A 126 24.18 -2.13 -36.99
C LYS A 126 25.08 -1.52 -38.07
N PRO A 127 26.43 -1.65 -38.00
CA PRO A 127 27.29 -1.14 -39.05
C PRO A 127 26.85 -1.70 -40.40
N ALA A 128 26.58 -0.83 -41.38
CA ALA A 128 26.28 -1.26 -42.72
C ALA A 128 27.50 -2.01 -43.27
N THR A 129 27.37 -3.31 -43.55
CA THR A 129 28.39 -4.07 -44.26
C THR A 129 28.24 -3.81 -45.75
N GLY A 130 29.15 -3.00 -46.32
CA GLY A 130 29.20 -2.68 -47.75
C GLY A 130 28.89 -1.22 -48.07
N GLN A 131 29.39 -0.74 -49.22
CA GLN A 131 29.10 0.58 -49.75
C GLN A 131 27.62 0.64 -50.19
N VAL A 132 26.77 1.16 -49.32
CA VAL A 132 25.34 1.37 -49.63
C VAL A 132 25.24 2.59 -50.53
N LEU A 133 24.97 2.38 -51.83
CA LEU A 133 24.46 3.44 -52.70
C LEU A 133 23.02 3.75 -52.28
N ASN A 134 22.73 5.02 -51.96
CA ASN A 134 21.38 5.55 -51.67
C ASN A 134 20.87 6.43 -52.83
N PRO A 135 20.68 5.88 -54.05
CA PRO A 135 20.30 6.66 -55.23
C PRO A 135 18.85 7.17 -55.18
N ASP A 136 18.02 6.64 -54.28
CA ASP A 136 16.63 7.03 -54.02
C ASP A 136 16.50 8.05 -52.88
N ASN A 137 17.62 8.47 -52.27
CA ASN A 137 17.69 9.50 -51.24
C ASN A 137 16.72 9.26 -50.06
N VAL A 138 16.45 7.99 -49.74
CA VAL A 138 15.58 7.63 -48.64
C VAL A 138 16.25 8.08 -47.35
N ILE A 139 15.54 8.94 -46.61
CA ILE A 139 15.96 9.37 -45.28
C ILE A 139 15.71 8.18 -44.35
N PRO A 140 16.74 7.63 -43.66
CA PRO A 140 16.53 6.58 -42.68
C PRO A 140 15.50 7.03 -41.64
N GLU A 141 14.53 6.17 -41.32
CA GLU A 141 13.61 6.45 -40.21
C GLU A 141 14.41 6.81 -38.95
N PRO A 142 14.03 7.87 -38.23
CA PRO A 142 14.73 8.23 -37.00
C PRO A 142 14.69 7.04 -36.04
N VAL A 143 15.86 6.75 -35.46
CA VAL A 143 16.02 5.64 -34.52
C VAL A 143 14.98 5.75 -33.41
N GLN A 144 14.05 4.80 -33.35
CA GLN A 144 13.02 4.80 -32.30
C GLN A 144 13.70 4.59 -30.94
N VAL A 145 13.65 5.63 -30.11
CA VAL A 145 14.06 5.55 -28.71
C VAL A 145 13.08 4.60 -28.01
N LYS A 146 13.60 3.50 -27.47
CA LYS A 146 12.80 2.54 -26.72
C LYS A 146 13.06 2.72 -25.23
N ASN A 147 12.09 2.37 -24.39
CA ASN A 147 12.28 2.32 -22.95
C ASN A 147 12.82 0.95 -22.52
N SER A 148 13.78 0.93 -21.61
CA SER A 148 14.16 -0.27 -20.87
C SER A 148 13.02 -0.71 -19.93
N PRO A 149 13.06 -1.94 -19.41
CA PRO A 149 12.20 -2.29 -18.28
C PRO A 149 12.44 -1.36 -17.07
N LEU A 150 11.44 -1.25 -16.17
CA LEU A 150 11.55 -0.50 -14.92
C LEU A 150 12.57 -1.18 -13.98
N ASN A 151 13.84 -0.82 -14.10
CA ASN A 151 14.95 -1.44 -13.38
C ASN A 151 15.77 -0.45 -12.55
N ARG A 152 15.31 0.79 -12.39
CA ARG A 152 15.99 1.84 -11.59
C ARG A 152 15.11 2.27 -10.43
N ILE A 153 15.58 2.16 -9.19
CA ILE A 153 14.88 2.71 -8.03
C ILE A 153 15.08 4.23 -8.07
N LYS A 154 14.01 5.01 -7.96
CA LYS A 154 14.06 6.47 -7.85
C LYS A 154 13.67 6.91 -6.44
N LEU A 155 14.41 7.89 -5.94
CA LEU A 155 14.08 8.63 -4.74
C LEU A 155 13.98 10.11 -5.10
N TRP A 156 12.87 10.75 -4.77
CA TRP A 156 12.72 12.20 -4.84
C TRP A 156 12.58 12.75 -3.44
N GLN A 157 13.40 13.72 -3.08
CA GLN A 157 13.23 14.49 -1.86
C GLN A 157 12.46 15.77 -2.21
N VAL A 158 11.29 15.93 -1.62
CA VAL A 158 10.39 17.06 -1.84
C VAL A 158 10.29 17.86 -0.56
N SER A 159 10.34 19.19 -0.64
CA SER A 159 10.16 20.06 0.51
C SER A 159 8.71 20.06 1.00
N SER A 160 8.47 20.56 2.22
CA SER A 160 7.13 20.67 2.80
C SER A 160 6.16 21.54 2.00
N ASN A 161 6.67 22.44 1.16
CA ASN A 161 5.91 23.30 0.26
C ASN A 161 5.83 22.80 -1.20
N GLY A 162 6.26 21.56 -1.47
CA GLY A 162 6.07 20.92 -2.78
C GLY A 162 7.17 21.21 -3.81
N GLY A 163 8.33 21.72 -3.41
CA GLY A 163 9.49 21.91 -4.28
C GLY A 163 10.36 20.65 -4.34
N LEU A 164 10.84 20.27 -5.53
CA LEU A 164 11.82 19.19 -5.66
C LEU A 164 13.18 19.67 -5.15
N LEU A 165 13.74 19.00 -4.14
CA LEU A 165 15.04 19.32 -3.55
C LEU A 165 16.15 18.49 -4.19
N ASN A 166 15.96 17.17 -4.25
CA ASN A 166 16.96 16.22 -4.76
C ASN A 166 16.29 15.03 -5.45
N SER A 167 17.04 14.40 -6.36
CA SER A 167 16.67 13.15 -7.00
C SER A 167 17.86 12.19 -6.98
N PHE A 168 17.62 10.94 -6.58
CA PHE A 168 18.63 9.90 -6.53
C PHE A 168 18.15 8.64 -7.24
N GLU A 169 19.10 7.84 -7.73
CA GLU A 169 18.77 6.59 -8.39
C GLU A 169 19.73 5.44 -8.06
N PHE A 170 19.17 4.24 -8.09
CA PHE A 170 19.92 2.99 -7.99
C PHE A 170 19.55 2.06 -9.14
N ILE A 171 20.55 1.61 -9.90
CA ILE A 171 20.35 0.72 -11.04
C ILE A 171 20.34 -0.74 -10.56
N SER A 172 19.28 -1.47 -10.90
CA SER A 172 19.14 -2.90 -10.64
C SER A 172 19.26 -3.68 -11.95
N GLU A 173 19.85 -4.89 -11.86
CA GLU A 173 19.95 -5.82 -12.99
C GLU A 173 18.58 -6.32 -13.48
N ASN A 174 17.65 -6.50 -12.54
CA ASN A 174 16.33 -7.05 -12.78
C ASN A 174 15.26 -5.96 -12.67
N ILE A 175 14.08 -6.24 -13.25
CA ILE A 175 12.88 -5.42 -13.03
C ILE A 175 12.64 -5.30 -11.52
N ILE A 176 12.30 -4.09 -11.09
CA ILE A 176 12.01 -3.78 -9.69
C ILE A 176 10.59 -3.24 -9.54
N ASP A 177 10.03 -3.50 -8.38
CA ASP A 177 8.75 -2.97 -7.91
C ASP A 177 8.97 -2.52 -6.46
N PRO A 178 9.47 -1.29 -6.25
CA PRO A 178 9.64 -0.73 -4.92
C PRO A 178 8.26 -0.50 -4.29
N ARG A 179 8.04 -0.96 -3.05
CA ARG A 179 6.71 -1.01 -2.42
C ARG A 179 6.56 -0.10 -1.22
N LYS A 180 7.60 0.06 -0.41
CA LYS A 180 7.53 0.84 0.82
C LYS A 180 8.84 1.55 1.12
N ILE A 181 8.71 2.81 1.51
CA ILE A 181 9.79 3.65 2.03
C ILE A 181 9.54 3.96 3.51
N LEU A 182 10.59 3.95 4.32
CA LEU A 182 10.57 4.29 5.74
C LEU A 182 11.81 5.11 6.08
N ILE A 183 11.64 6.20 6.83
CA ILE A 183 12.76 6.99 7.35
C ILE A 183 13.13 6.47 8.75
N SER A 184 14.42 6.22 8.97
CA SER A 184 14.99 5.82 10.26
C SER A 184 16.30 6.58 10.49
N GLY A 185 16.24 7.64 11.31
CA GLY A 185 17.36 8.57 11.48
C GLY A 185 17.81 9.14 10.13
N THR A 186 19.09 8.96 9.80
CA THR A 186 19.70 9.45 8.55
C THR A 186 19.46 8.53 7.34
N ASN A 187 18.75 7.41 7.52
CA ASN A 187 18.57 6.41 6.47
C ASN A 187 17.16 6.42 5.89
N VAL A 188 17.11 6.32 4.58
CA VAL A 188 15.93 6.07 3.75
C VAL A 188 15.91 4.58 3.43
N ASN A 189 14.94 3.85 3.97
CA ASN A 189 14.89 2.39 3.91
C ASN A 189 13.81 1.95 2.94
N ILE A 190 14.15 1.07 2.01
CA ILE A 190 13.31 0.70 0.87
C ILE A 190 13.09 -0.81 0.87
N PHE A 191 11.82 -1.20 0.76
CA PHE A 191 11.40 -2.57 0.56
C PHE A 191 10.65 -2.70 -0.76
N GLY A 192 10.88 -3.80 -1.47
CA GLY A 192 10.18 -4.06 -2.72
C GLY A 192 10.38 -5.47 -3.25
N ASN A 193 10.03 -5.65 -4.52
CA ASN A 193 10.14 -6.92 -5.24
C ASN A 193 11.08 -6.79 -6.43
N SER A 194 11.84 -7.84 -6.71
CA SER A 194 12.69 -7.94 -7.89
C SER A 194 12.30 -9.17 -8.69
N TYR A 195 12.06 -8.97 -9.99
CA TYR A 195 11.54 -9.97 -10.92
C TYR A 195 12.61 -10.41 -11.91
N ASN A 196 12.88 -11.69 -11.95
CA ASN A 196 13.75 -12.32 -12.94
C ASN A 196 12.97 -13.42 -13.64
N LYS A 197 12.51 -13.14 -14.87
CA LYS A 197 11.63 -14.03 -15.64
C LYS A 197 10.39 -14.39 -14.83
N ASN A 198 10.27 -15.65 -14.39
CA ASN A 198 9.14 -16.17 -13.63
C ASN A 198 9.35 -16.13 -12.11
N ASP A 199 10.56 -15.81 -11.66
CA ASP A 199 10.92 -15.79 -10.25
C ASP A 199 10.76 -14.38 -9.67
N VAL A 200 10.22 -14.31 -8.47
CA VAL A 200 10.11 -13.08 -7.68
C VAL A 200 10.79 -13.25 -6.32
N SER A 201 11.50 -12.21 -5.92
CA SER A 201 12.14 -12.12 -4.62
C SER A 201 11.87 -10.77 -3.98
N GLY A 202 11.69 -10.78 -2.66
CA GLY A 202 11.68 -9.55 -1.89
C GLY A 202 13.08 -8.95 -1.85
N PHE A 203 13.19 -7.64 -1.69
CA PHE A 203 14.46 -6.99 -1.42
C PHE A 203 14.36 -5.93 -0.34
N TYR A 204 15.51 -5.65 0.26
CA TYR A 204 15.79 -4.47 1.07
C TYR A 204 17.00 -3.75 0.51
N ILE A 205 16.93 -2.42 0.50
CA ILE A 205 18.06 -1.54 0.24
C ILE A 205 17.85 -0.27 1.06
N SER A 206 18.93 0.37 1.47
CA SER A 206 18.88 1.67 2.14
C SER A 206 19.69 2.70 1.37
N ALA A 207 19.37 3.96 1.55
CA ALA A 207 20.19 5.09 1.12
C ALA A 207 20.36 6.06 2.29
N ASN A 208 21.48 6.77 2.36
CA ASN A 208 21.57 7.94 3.24
C ASN A 208 20.87 9.15 2.59
N LYS A 209 20.74 10.26 3.34
CA LYS A 209 20.13 11.51 2.84
C LYS A 209 20.89 12.17 1.67
N PHE A 210 22.09 11.70 1.36
CA PHE A 210 22.92 12.18 0.24
C PHE A 210 22.85 11.25 -0.98
N GLY A 211 21.98 10.23 -0.98
CA GLY A 211 21.79 9.33 -2.11
C GLY A 211 22.82 8.21 -2.24
N ILE A 212 23.59 7.92 -1.20
CA ILE A 212 24.52 6.78 -1.20
C ILE A 212 23.77 5.53 -0.79
N PHE A 213 23.63 4.58 -1.73
CA PHE A 213 22.89 3.33 -1.54
C PHE A 213 23.76 2.22 -0.93
N SER A 214 23.15 1.41 -0.06
CA SER A 214 23.73 0.17 0.44
C SER A 214 23.66 -0.95 -0.62
N PRO A 215 24.41 -2.04 -0.46
CA PRO A 215 24.15 -3.26 -1.22
C PRO A 215 22.70 -3.75 -1.01
N LYS A 216 22.10 -4.28 -2.07
CA LYS A 216 20.75 -4.85 -2.05
C LYS A 216 20.76 -6.20 -1.34
N VAL A 217 19.91 -6.37 -0.33
CA VAL A 217 19.67 -7.64 0.37
C VAL A 217 18.44 -8.31 -0.23
N LYS A 218 18.53 -9.60 -0.56
CA LYS A 218 17.45 -10.38 -1.18
C LYS A 218 16.77 -11.30 -0.17
N TYR A 219 15.44 -11.43 -0.26
CA TYR A 219 14.63 -12.35 0.52
C TYR A 219 13.87 -13.32 -0.38
N GLY A 220 14.05 -14.61 -0.12
CA GLY A 220 13.50 -15.66 -0.96
C GLY A 220 14.13 -15.71 -2.35
N VAL A 221 13.58 -16.55 -3.20
CA VAL A 221 14.18 -16.90 -4.49
C VAL A 221 13.19 -16.95 -5.65
N LYS A 222 11.99 -17.52 -5.45
CA LYS A 222 11.05 -17.79 -6.54
C LYS A 222 9.69 -17.13 -6.37
N THR A 223 9.20 -17.03 -5.14
CA THR A 223 7.80 -16.70 -4.86
C THR A 223 7.61 -15.65 -3.77
N THR A 224 8.70 -15.07 -3.26
CA THR A 224 8.63 -14.13 -2.15
C THR A 224 8.31 -12.74 -2.67
N GLN A 225 7.20 -12.17 -2.20
CA GLN A 225 6.74 -10.83 -2.51
C GLN A 225 6.50 -10.06 -1.21
N LEU A 226 7.09 -8.88 -1.10
CA LEU A 226 6.82 -7.92 -0.04
C LEU A 226 5.73 -6.96 -0.51
N SER A 227 4.90 -6.51 0.42
CA SER A 227 3.76 -5.63 0.11
C SER A 227 3.80 -4.32 0.89
N SER A 228 4.19 -4.36 2.17
CA SER A 228 4.21 -3.18 3.05
C SER A 228 5.11 -3.43 4.26
N ALA A 229 5.46 -2.36 4.98
CA ALA A 229 6.32 -2.41 6.14
C ALA A 229 6.02 -1.30 7.14
N ILE A 230 6.37 -1.54 8.41
CA ILE A 230 6.44 -0.54 9.48
C ILE A 230 7.81 -0.57 10.13
N ILE A 231 8.18 0.55 10.75
CA ILE A 231 9.35 0.66 11.63
C ILE A 231 8.94 0.34 13.08
N ASN A 232 9.79 -0.42 13.77
CA ASN A 232 9.65 -0.75 15.19
C ASN A 232 10.43 0.25 16.05
N SER A 233 10.15 0.29 17.36
CA SER A 233 10.83 1.17 18.30
C SER A 233 12.33 0.89 18.45
N ASP A 234 12.78 -0.32 18.12
CA ASP A 234 14.19 -0.72 18.10
C ASP A 234 14.88 -0.45 16.75
N ALA A 235 14.27 0.39 15.89
CA ALA A 235 14.70 0.71 14.53
C ALA A 235 14.76 -0.48 13.55
N SER A 236 14.34 -1.67 13.97
CA SER A 236 14.09 -2.79 13.07
C SER A 236 12.80 -2.58 12.28
N PHE A 237 12.58 -3.39 11.26
CA PHE A 237 11.39 -3.32 10.42
C PHE A 237 10.53 -4.57 10.58
N THR A 238 9.22 -4.38 10.57
CA THR A 238 8.28 -5.48 10.35
C THR A 238 7.68 -5.33 8.97
N VAL A 239 7.94 -6.33 8.14
CA VAL A 239 7.57 -6.35 6.73
C VAL A 239 6.56 -7.47 6.50
N VAL A 240 5.55 -7.20 5.68
CA VAL A 240 4.51 -8.15 5.35
C VAL A 240 4.44 -8.41 3.84
N GLY A 241 3.90 -9.58 3.49
CA GLY A 241 3.70 -9.97 2.11
C GLY A 241 3.26 -11.42 2.00
N MET A 242 3.79 -12.13 0.99
CA MET A 242 3.54 -13.54 0.76
C MET A 242 4.78 -14.28 0.28
N SER A 243 4.87 -15.58 0.56
CA SER A 243 5.98 -16.42 0.10
C SER A 243 5.66 -17.91 0.16
N GLY A 244 6.05 -18.65 -0.89
CA GLY A 244 6.17 -20.10 -0.89
C GLY A 244 7.60 -20.59 -0.63
N ASP A 245 8.59 -19.70 -0.64
CA ASP A 245 10.00 -20.05 -0.45
C ASP A 245 10.29 -20.36 1.02
N PRO A 246 11.26 -21.24 1.35
CA PRO A 246 11.74 -21.36 2.72
C PRO A 246 12.47 -20.08 3.15
N LEU A 247 12.12 -19.53 4.32
CA LEU A 247 12.74 -18.33 4.91
C LEU A 247 13.17 -18.64 6.34
N LEU A 248 14.44 -18.41 6.69
CA LEU A 248 15.05 -18.83 7.98
C LEU A 248 14.64 -20.25 8.41
N LYS A 249 14.79 -21.24 7.51
CA LYS A 249 14.39 -22.65 7.72
C LYS A 249 12.88 -22.90 7.92
N THR A 250 12.05 -21.87 7.90
CA THR A 250 10.58 -21.99 7.99
C THR A 250 10.02 -22.25 6.59
N LYS A 251 9.53 -23.48 6.37
CA LYS A 251 8.92 -23.93 5.10
C LYS A 251 7.48 -23.43 4.96
N ALA A 252 7.06 -23.19 3.72
CA ALA A 252 5.66 -22.93 3.43
C ALA A 252 4.82 -24.20 3.63
N LEU A 253 3.59 -24.03 4.09
CA LEU A 253 2.66 -25.11 4.40
C LEU A 253 1.46 -25.16 3.44
N SER A 254 1.30 -24.15 2.58
CA SER A 254 0.25 -24.06 1.57
C SER A 254 0.82 -23.66 0.21
N LYS A 255 -0.04 -23.32 -0.76
CA LYS A 255 0.41 -22.87 -2.09
C LYS A 255 1.31 -21.64 -1.98
N LEU A 256 0.82 -20.61 -1.27
CA LEU A 256 1.56 -19.41 -0.88
C LEU A 256 1.02 -18.94 0.48
N ASP A 257 1.90 -18.76 1.45
CA ASP A 257 1.54 -18.29 2.78
C ASP A 257 1.70 -16.77 2.88
N ALA A 258 0.83 -16.12 3.64
CA ALA A 258 1.05 -14.73 4.03
C ALA A 258 2.18 -14.70 5.06
N ILE A 259 3.17 -13.83 4.86
CA ILE A 259 4.36 -13.74 5.70
C ILE A 259 4.41 -12.44 6.49
N THR A 260 4.97 -12.50 7.69
CA THR A 260 5.37 -11.34 8.48
C THR A 260 6.80 -11.58 8.93
N ILE A 261 7.73 -10.75 8.48
CA ILE A 261 9.14 -10.89 8.80
C ILE A 261 9.64 -9.72 9.65
N LYS A 262 10.55 -9.99 10.58
CA LYS A 262 11.35 -8.97 11.26
C LYS A 262 12.70 -8.87 10.59
N VAL A 263 13.11 -7.66 10.26
CA VAL A 263 14.36 -7.35 9.57
C VAL A 263 15.13 -6.32 10.39
N SER A 264 16.44 -6.49 10.58
CA SER A 264 17.28 -5.49 11.27
C SER A 264 17.35 -4.16 10.51
N SER A 265 17.88 -3.12 11.14
CA SER A 265 18.20 -1.84 10.48
C SER A 265 19.21 -1.96 9.33
N SER A 266 19.94 -3.08 9.24
CA SER A 266 20.87 -3.39 8.16
C SER A 266 20.32 -4.36 7.11
N GLY A 267 19.04 -4.74 7.19
CA GLY A 267 18.42 -5.65 6.23
C GLY A 267 18.55 -7.14 6.55
N VAL A 268 19.13 -7.51 7.69
CA VAL A 268 19.28 -8.93 8.07
C VAL A 268 17.92 -9.47 8.52
N LEU A 269 17.47 -10.56 7.89
CA LEU A 269 16.25 -11.26 8.27
C LEU A 269 16.42 -11.96 9.63
N GLN A 270 15.60 -11.60 10.62
CA GLN A 270 15.72 -12.08 12.02
C GLN A 270 14.61 -13.05 12.43
N VAL A 271 13.37 -12.79 12.03
CA VAL A 271 12.19 -13.58 12.43
C VAL A 271 11.28 -13.77 11.23
N VAL A 272 10.67 -14.95 11.11
CA VAL A 272 9.68 -15.27 10.08
C VAL A 272 8.41 -15.79 10.74
N GLY A 273 7.30 -15.11 10.47
CA GLY A 273 5.95 -15.57 10.75
C GLY A 273 5.19 -15.91 9.49
N ARG A 274 4.34 -16.95 9.57
CA ARG A 274 3.52 -17.42 8.46
C ARG A 274 2.08 -17.58 8.94
N ALA A 275 1.16 -16.89 8.27
CA ALA A 275 -0.27 -17.10 8.42
C ALA A 275 -0.73 -18.05 7.31
N THR A 276 -0.72 -19.35 7.61
CA THR A 276 -1.08 -20.43 6.68
C THR A 276 -2.57 -20.75 6.75
N LEU A 277 -3.14 -21.18 5.62
CA LEU A 277 -4.38 -21.96 5.59
C LEU A 277 -4.30 -22.98 4.46
N LYS A 278 -4.61 -24.25 4.74
CA LYS A 278 -4.43 -25.36 3.81
C LYS A 278 -5.15 -25.10 2.47
N SER A 279 -4.48 -25.40 1.36
CA SER A 279 -5.01 -25.27 -0.01
C SER A 279 -5.47 -23.86 -0.40
N THR A 280 -4.84 -22.83 0.16
CA THR A 280 -5.14 -21.43 -0.16
C THR A 280 -3.89 -20.65 -0.57
N THR A 281 -4.10 -19.51 -1.21
CA THR A 281 -3.09 -18.47 -1.36
C THR A 281 -3.43 -17.33 -0.41
N ARG A 282 -2.50 -16.96 0.47
CA ARG A 282 -2.66 -15.86 1.42
C ARG A 282 -1.62 -14.79 1.19
N ASN A 283 -2.03 -13.53 1.31
CA ASN A 283 -1.14 -12.38 1.28
C ASN A 283 -1.53 -11.38 2.36
N TRP A 284 -0.54 -10.82 3.06
CA TRP A 284 -0.70 -9.58 3.81
C TRP A 284 -0.29 -8.42 2.91
N SER A 285 -1.27 -7.67 2.41
CA SER A 285 -1.03 -6.55 1.51
C SER A 285 -0.78 -5.22 2.22
N SER A 286 -1.20 -5.10 3.48
CA SER A 286 -1.08 -3.87 4.26
C SER A 286 -0.74 -4.17 5.72
N ILE A 287 0.02 -3.28 6.34
CA ILE A 287 0.33 -3.30 7.77
C ILE A 287 0.31 -1.87 8.30
N SER A 288 -0.16 -1.70 9.53
CA SER A 288 -0.13 -0.45 10.26
C SER A 288 0.44 -0.66 11.67
N THR A 289 0.68 0.44 12.38
CA THR A 289 1.31 0.46 13.70
C THR A 289 0.63 -0.47 14.70
N GLY A 290 1.42 -1.03 15.62
CA GLY A 290 0.95 -2.06 16.56
C GLY A 290 0.53 -3.36 15.88
N LEU A 291 1.11 -3.72 14.72
CA LEU A 291 0.89 -4.99 14.03
C LEU A 291 -0.57 -5.27 13.65
N LEU A 292 -1.29 -4.25 13.19
CA LEU A 292 -2.56 -4.46 12.49
C LEU A 292 -2.25 -4.82 11.04
N GLN A 293 -2.70 -5.99 10.57
CA GLN A 293 -2.41 -6.50 9.24
C GLN A 293 -3.68 -6.73 8.44
N GLY A 294 -3.67 -6.31 7.18
CA GLY A 294 -4.73 -6.48 6.20
C GLY A 294 -4.27 -7.28 5.00
N GLY A 295 -5.13 -8.15 4.50
CA GLY A 295 -4.73 -9.12 3.48
C GLY A 295 -5.89 -9.77 2.76
N LYS A 296 -5.55 -10.72 1.89
CA LYS A 296 -6.48 -11.53 1.10
C LYS A 296 -6.21 -13.01 1.32
N VAL A 297 -7.28 -13.78 1.40
CA VAL A 297 -7.26 -15.24 1.34
C VAL A 297 -8.01 -15.68 0.10
N THR A 298 -7.34 -16.44 -0.76
CA THR A 298 -7.90 -16.96 -2.01
C THR A 298 -8.02 -18.48 -1.92
N TYR A 299 -9.25 -18.96 -2.03
CA TYR A 299 -9.60 -20.38 -2.17
C TYR A 299 -9.86 -20.69 -3.64
N SER A 300 -10.21 -21.94 -3.97
CA SER A 300 -10.57 -22.32 -5.35
C SER A 300 -11.83 -21.61 -5.87
N ASN A 301 -12.81 -21.33 -5.02
CA ASN A 301 -14.14 -20.82 -5.43
C ASN A 301 -14.53 -19.48 -4.79
N ARG A 302 -13.75 -18.97 -3.84
CA ARG A 302 -14.09 -17.76 -3.09
C ARG A 302 -12.85 -17.01 -2.62
N THR A 303 -13.06 -15.76 -2.25
CA THR A 303 -12.04 -14.88 -1.69
C THR A 303 -12.55 -14.20 -0.43
N GLU A 304 -11.65 -13.98 0.51
CA GLU A 304 -11.95 -13.31 1.78
C GLU A 304 -10.92 -12.20 2.02
N ALA A 305 -11.39 -11.07 2.56
CA ALA A 305 -10.53 -10.06 3.17
C ALA A 305 -10.20 -10.53 4.59
N ALA A 306 -8.91 -10.60 4.93
CA ALA A 306 -8.45 -10.96 6.26
C ALA A 306 -7.90 -9.72 6.98
N ILE A 307 -8.36 -9.49 8.21
CA ILE A 307 -7.84 -8.45 9.08
C ILE A 307 -7.46 -9.09 10.41
N THR A 308 -6.22 -8.86 10.86
CA THR A 308 -5.71 -9.46 12.09
C THR A 308 -4.89 -8.44 12.87
N LYS A 309 -5.16 -8.34 14.16
CA LYS A 309 -4.29 -7.61 15.09
C LYS A 309 -3.40 -8.61 15.79
N PHE A 310 -2.10 -8.34 15.83
CA PHE A 310 -1.12 -9.16 16.52
C PHE A 310 -0.55 -8.43 17.75
N SER A 311 -0.20 -9.19 18.78
CA SER A 311 0.60 -8.69 19.91
C SER A 311 2.10 -8.80 19.63
N ALA A 312 2.48 -9.82 18.88
CA ALA A 312 3.81 -10.06 18.32
C ALA A 312 3.66 -10.92 17.05
N ILE A 313 4.73 -11.06 16.26
CA ILE A 313 4.73 -11.95 15.09
C ILE A 313 4.24 -13.36 15.51
N ASN A 314 3.28 -13.90 14.76
CA ASN A 314 2.57 -15.17 15.02
C ASN A 314 1.70 -15.23 16.30
N LYS A 315 1.49 -14.13 17.03
CA LYS A 315 0.62 -14.11 18.23
C LYS A 315 -0.61 -13.21 18.00
N PRO A 316 -1.67 -13.72 17.33
CA PRO A 316 -2.87 -12.94 17.05
C PRO A 316 -3.63 -12.60 18.34
N ILE A 317 -4.11 -11.37 18.45
CA ILE A 317 -5.05 -10.92 19.50
C ILE A 317 -6.48 -11.22 19.05
N TRP A 318 -6.81 -10.85 17.82
CA TRP A 318 -8.07 -11.16 17.17
C TRP A 318 -7.87 -11.26 15.66
N ASN A 319 -8.75 -12.03 15.01
CA ASN A 319 -8.77 -12.25 13.57
C ASN A 319 -10.22 -12.19 13.09
N VAL A 320 -10.45 -11.41 12.02
CA VAL A 320 -11.72 -11.41 11.31
C VAL A 320 -11.49 -11.64 9.82
N ARG A 321 -12.45 -12.34 9.20
CA ARG A 321 -12.46 -12.61 7.76
C ARG A 321 -13.85 -12.31 7.21
N TYR A 322 -13.89 -11.56 6.12
CA TYR A 322 -15.14 -11.20 5.45
C TYR A 322 -15.11 -11.70 4.01
N PRO A 323 -16.24 -12.22 3.47
CA PRO A 323 -16.35 -12.46 2.04
C PRO A 323 -16.07 -11.16 1.27
N ALA A 324 -15.07 -11.17 0.40
CA ALA A 324 -14.61 -9.96 -0.27
C ALA A 324 -13.96 -10.26 -1.62
N LYS A 325 -13.95 -9.28 -2.54
CA LYS A 325 -13.25 -9.39 -3.84
C LYS A 325 -11.85 -8.78 -3.83
N SER A 326 -11.58 -7.84 -2.93
CA SER A 326 -10.26 -7.19 -2.77
C SER A 326 -9.48 -7.74 -1.58
N SER A 327 -8.21 -7.34 -1.48
CA SER A 327 -7.47 -7.40 -0.22
C SER A 327 -7.96 -6.33 0.75
N ALA A 328 -7.67 -6.50 2.05
CA ALA A 328 -7.94 -5.48 3.05
C ALA A 328 -6.80 -4.45 3.12
N LEU A 329 -7.14 -3.17 3.08
CA LEU A 329 -6.27 -2.06 3.46
C LEU A 329 -6.53 -1.71 4.92
N VAL A 330 -5.48 -1.53 5.73
CA VAL A 330 -5.62 -1.24 7.16
C VAL A 330 -4.85 0.00 7.58
N ALA A 331 -5.40 0.72 8.56
CA ALA A 331 -4.74 1.83 9.24
C ALA A 331 -5.09 1.79 10.73
N SER A 332 -4.16 2.21 11.58
CA SER A 332 -4.33 2.24 13.03
C SER A 332 -4.31 3.69 13.51
N GLY A 333 -5.36 4.10 14.21
CA GLY A 333 -5.38 5.29 15.06
C GLY A 333 -5.82 4.90 16.47
N LYS A 334 -6.73 5.68 17.07
CA LYS A 334 -7.40 5.30 18.34
C LYS A 334 -8.08 3.92 18.25
N ASN A 335 -8.71 3.65 17.10
CA ASN A 335 -9.29 2.36 16.74
C ASN A 335 -8.62 1.81 15.47
N SER A 336 -8.87 0.53 15.17
CA SER A 336 -8.36 -0.12 13.96
C SER A 336 -9.32 0.11 12.80
N TRP A 337 -8.82 0.48 11.63
CA TRP A 337 -9.62 0.73 10.44
C TRP A 337 -9.27 -0.27 9.34
N ALA A 338 -10.28 -0.70 8.60
CA ALA A 338 -10.10 -1.60 7.47
C ALA A 338 -11.04 -1.28 6.31
N SER A 339 -10.51 -1.19 5.10
CA SER A 339 -11.29 -1.03 3.86
C SER A 339 -11.12 -2.21 2.91
N PHE A 340 -12.21 -2.65 2.29
CA PHE A 340 -12.24 -3.74 1.32
C PHE A 340 -13.54 -3.73 0.49
N ILE A 341 -13.58 -4.49 -0.61
CA ILE A 341 -14.79 -4.70 -1.41
C ILE A 341 -15.53 -5.92 -0.88
N SER A 342 -16.54 -5.70 -0.04
CA SER A 342 -17.36 -6.75 0.57
C SER A 342 -18.23 -7.44 -0.47
N SER A 343 -18.24 -8.78 -0.49
CA SER A 343 -19.05 -9.60 -1.41
C SER A 343 -20.10 -10.44 -0.68
N GLY A 344 -20.41 -10.10 0.57
CA GLY A 344 -21.31 -10.88 1.40
C GLY A 344 -21.58 -10.23 2.75
N PRO A 345 -22.33 -10.92 3.63
CA PRO A 345 -22.77 -10.33 4.89
C PRO A 345 -21.62 -10.04 5.85
N ILE A 346 -21.75 -8.96 6.62
CA ILE A 346 -20.84 -8.62 7.74
C ILE A 346 -21.59 -8.92 9.04
N LYS A 347 -21.17 -9.95 9.78
CA LYS A 347 -21.92 -10.47 10.94
C LYS A 347 -22.19 -9.41 12.02
N SER A 348 -21.25 -8.51 12.27
CA SER A 348 -21.40 -7.41 13.24
C SER A 348 -22.24 -6.24 12.74
N VAL A 349 -22.65 -6.24 11.47
CA VAL A 349 -23.48 -5.21 10.83
C VAL A 349 -24.67 -5.92 10.15
N PRO A 350 -25.73 -6.31 10.90
CA PRO A 350 -26.78 -7.19 10.39
C PRO A 350 -27.50 -6.69 9.12
N ALA A 351 -27.55 -5.37 8.92
CA ALA A 351 -28.12 -4.73 7.74
C ALA A 351 -27.22 -4.84 6.49
N TRP A 352 -25.94 -5.16 6.64
CA TRP A 352 -24.98 -5.23 5.53
C TRP A 352 -25.08 -6.59 4.82
N LYS A 353 -25.86 -6.64 3.74
CA LYS A 353 -26.06 -7.83 2.89
C LYS A 353 -26.02 -7.43 1.40
N PRO A 354 -24.84 -7.07 0.87
CA PRO A 354 -24.73 -6.55 -0.49
C PRO A 354 -25.04 -7.64 -1.53
N LYS A 355 -25.89 -7.30 -2.51
CA LYS A 355 -26.16 -8.17 -3.68
C LYS A 355 -25.03 -8.15 -4.71
N ILE A 356 -24.30 -7.05 -4.78
CA ILE A 356 -23.17 -6.80 -5.69
C ILE A 356 -21.97 -6.44 -4.82
N PRO A 357 -20.73 -6.89 -5.14
CA PRO A 357 -19.55 -6.50 -4.39
C PRO A 357 -19.50 -4.98 -4.14
N THR A 358 -19.53 -4.60 -2.87
CA THR A 358 -19.71 -3.21 -2.43
C THR A 358 -18.51 -2.79 -1.56
N PRO A 359 -17.81 -1.70 -1.94
CA PRO A 359 -16.78 -1.09 -1.11
C PRO A 359 -17.27 -0.68 0.28
N VAL A 360 -16.52 -1.04 1.31
CA VAL A 360 -16.81 -0.74 2.71
C VAL A 360 -15.54 -0.32 3.45
N VAL A 361 -15.68 0.61 4.38
CA VAL A 361 -14.70 0.82 5.45
C VAL A 361 -15.34 0.57 6.80
N LEU A 362 -14.63 -0.17 7.65
CA LEU A 362 -15.04 -0.53 9.01
C LEU A 362 -14.09 0.11 10.01
N GLU A 363 -14.67 0.67 11.06
CA GLU A 363 -13.96 0.93 12.31
C GLU A 363 -14.12 -0.29 13.22
N LEU A 364 -13.02 -0.85 13.69
CA LEU A 364 -12.96 -2.10 14.44
C LEU A 364 -12.52 -1.84 15.88
N GLY A 365 -13.24 -2.47 16.80
CA GLY A 365 -12.99 -2.42 18.24
C GLY A 365 -11.88 -3.37 18.70
N LYS A 366 -11.75 -3.49 20.02
CA LYS A 366 -10.62 -4.21 20.65
C LYS A 366 -10.67 -5.72 20.44
N LYS A 367 -11.81 -6.28 20.03
CA LYS A 367 -11.98 -7.72 19.73
C LYS A 367 -12.23 -7.96 18.23
N GLY A 368 -12.04 -6.95 17.38
CA GLY A 368 -12.29 -7.02 15.94
C GLY A 368 -13.77 -6.90 15.55
N GLU A 369 -14.65 -6.58 16.48
CA GLU A 369 -16.04 -6.22 16.22
C GLU A 369 -16.13 -4.89 15.45
N ALA A 370 -17.03 -4.78 14.47
CA ALA A 370 -17.29 -3.49 13.85
C ALA A 370 -17.96 -2.55 14.87
N LEU A 371 -17.40 -1.37 15.07
CA LEU A 371 -17.99 -0.27 15.85
C LEU A 371 -18.81 0.64 14.94
N ASN A 372 -18.25 0.95 13.76
CA ASN A 372 -18.90 1.73 12.73
C ASN A 372 -18.69 1.07 11.36
N SER A 373 -19.65 1.28 10.46
CA SER A 373 -19.56 0.81 9.08
C SER A 373 -19.95 1.91 8.11
N TYR A 374 -19.15 2.07 7.06
CA TYR A 374 -19.38 3.09 6.05
C TYR A 374 -19.33 2.48 4.66
N LYS A 375 -20.38 2.72 3.87
CA LYS A 375 -20.44 2.37 2.44
C LYS A 375 -19.69 3.44 1.64
N LEU A 376 -18.75 3.00 0.81
CA LEU A 376 -18.00 3.86 -0.11
C LEU A 376 -18.63 3.80 -1.51
N SER A 377 -18.54 4.90 -2.27
CA SER A 377 -19.00 4.97 -3.66
C SER A 377 -18.07 4.22 -4.62
N ALA A 378 -16.80 4.07 -4.27
CA ALA A 378 -15.77 3.39 -5.05
C ALA A 378 -14.76 2.66 -4.11
N PRO A 379 -14.02 1.65 -4.61
CA PRO A 379 -13.00 0.96 -3.83
C PRO A 379 -11.91 1.92 -3.30
N ALA A 380 -11.49 1.74 -2.04
CA ALA A 380 -10.33 2.46 -1.52
C ALA A 380 -9.03 1.88 -2.09
N VAL A 381 -8.15 2.74 -2.56
CA VAL A 381 -6.80 2.41 -3.02
C VAL A 381 -5.73 2.77 -1.99
N ALA A 382 -6.00 3.76 -1.13
CA ALA A 382 -5.13 4.14 -0.02
C ALA A 382 -5.95 4.51 1.23
N ILE A 383 -5.37 4.28 2.40
CA ILE A 383 -5.95 4.64 3.70
C ILE A 383 -4.85 5.09 4.66
N ALA A 384 -5.08 6.19 5.37
CA ALA A 384 -4.24 6.63 6.47
C ALA A 384 -5.08 7.19 7.61
N VAL A 385 -4.52 7.18 8.82
CA VAL A 385 -5.18 7.68 10.02
C VAL A 385 -4.17 8.46 10.84
N ASN A 386 -4.58 9.63 11.33
CA ASN A 386 -3.90 10.35 12.41
C ASN A 386 -4.93 10.89 13.41
N ASN A 387 -4.46 11.55 14.48
CA ASN A 387 -5.34 12.05 15.53
C ASN A 387 -5.91 13.43 15.21
N GLU A 388 -5.33 14.14 14.24
CA GLU A 388 -5.63 15.53 13.91
C GLU A 388 -6.69 15.64 12.81
N ILE A 389 -6.54 14.86 11.74
CA ILE A 389 -7.45 14.84 10.57
C ILE A 389 -8.49 13.72 10.71
N GLY A 390 -8.15 12.60 11.37
CA GLY A 390 -9.00 11.42 11.44
C GLY A 390 -8.61 10.38 10.39
N THR A 391 -9.60 9.67 9.84
CA THR A 391 -9.38 8.62 8.84
C THR A 391 -9.55 9.14 7.43
N VAL A 392 -8.47 9.11 6.65
CA VAL A 392 -8.45 9.53 5.24
C VAL A 392 -8.45 8.31 4.34
N LEU A 393 -9.34 8.29 3.35
CA LEU A 393 -9.36 7.30 2.28
C LEU A 393 -9.27 7.98 0.92
N ILE A 394 -8.49 7.38 0.04
CA ILE A 394 -8.53 7.67 -1.40
C ILE A 394 -9.27 6.53 -2.08
N THR A 395 -10.35 6.85 -2.78
CA THR A 395 -11.11 5.88 -3.58
C THR A 395 -10.87 6.06 -5.05
N ASP A 396 -10.99 5.00 -5.84
CA ASP A 396 -10.82 5.04 -7.29
C ASP A 396 -12.05 4.47 -8.01
N SER A 397 -12.73 5.30 -8.80
CA SER A 397 -13.91 4.90 -9.58
C SER A 397 -13.60 4.32 -10.96
N GLY A 398 -12.33 4.30 -11.38
CA GLY A 398 -11.90 3.97 -12.74
C GLY A 398 -11.86 5.18 -13.70
N VAL A 399 -12.30 6.35 -13.23
CA VAL A 399 -12.27 7.63 -13.99
C VAL A 399 -11.93 8.84 -13.11
N SER A 400 -11.93 8.68 -11.78
CA SER A 400 -11.63 9.74 -10.84
C SER A 400 -11.24 9.18 -9.47
N PHE A 401 -10.40 9.92 -8.75
CA PHE A 401 -10.16 9.66 -7.33
C PHE A 401 -11.13 10.44 -6.45
N GLY A 402 -11.61 9.81 -5.38
CA GLY A 402 -12.41 10.46 -4.34
C GLY A 402 -11.58 10.63 -3.07
N PHE A 403 -11.51 11.85 -2.54
CA PHE A 403 -10.88 12.14 -1.25
C PHE A 403 -11.94 12.11 -0.15
N ILE A 404 -11.84 11.16 0.78
CA ILE A 404 -12.83 10.96 1.85
C ILE A 404 -12.15 11.14 3.20
N VAL A 405 -12.80 11.88 4.10
CA VAL A 405 -12.37 12.07 5.49
C VAL A 405 -13.49 11.60 6.42
N ILE A 406 -13.16 10.79 7.42
CA ILE A 406 -14.06 10.27 8.45
C ILE A 406 -13.49 10.66 9.81
N ASN A 407 -14.27 11.44 10.58
CA ASN A 407 -13.91 11.97 11.90
C ASN A 407 -14.65 11.25 13.03
#